data_AF-A0AAV2IH84-F1
#
_entry.id   AF-A0AAV2IH84-F1
#
_cell.length_a   1.000
_cell.length_b   1.000
_cell.length_c   1.000
_cell.angle_alpha   90.00
_cell.angle_beta   90.00
_cell.angle_gamma   90.00
#
_symmetry.space_group_name_H-M   'P 1'
#
loop_
_entity.id
_entity.type
_entity.pdbx_description
1 polymer ?
#
loop_
_entity_poly.entity_id
_entity_poly.type
_entity_poly.pdbx_seq_one_letter_code
_entity_poly.pdbx_strand_id
1 'polypeptide(L)'
;RTLCYLCGSAGKQELIFCIVCCQPYHNFCLEEDERPDNSEGEEGEEASGEDTHQHGTNNSTLTWCCRRCQFCHVCGQQNGLLKCHRCKDTYHPECLGPNYPTRPSRKNIWVCTKCVRCKSCGATT
;
A
#
# COMPACT_ATOMS: atom_id res chain seq x y z
N ARG A 1 -5.14 -14.29 -24.04
CA ARG A 1 -5.37 -15.06 -22.79
C ARG A 1 -4.62 -14.35 -21.68
N THR A 2 -5.30 -13.97 -20.60
CA THR A 2 -4.66 -13.30 -19.45
C THR A 2 -3.95 -14.36 -18.60
N LEU A 3 -2.68 -14.14 -18.25
CA LEU A 3 -1.83 -15.07 -17.50
C LEU A 3 -1.20 -14.34 -16.33
N CYS A 4 -1.16 -14.96 -15.14
CA CYS A 4 -0.50 -14.39 -13.98
C CYS A 4 0.96 -14.02 -14.31
N TYR A 5 1.35 -12.79 -14.01
CA TYR A 5 2.68 -12.26 -14.29
C TYR A 5 3.79 -13.02 -13.56
N LEU A 6 3.51 -13.56 -12.37
CA LEU A 6 4.52 -14.27 -11.56
C LEU A 6 4.70 -15.74 -11.93
N CYS A 7 3.64 -16.46 -12.30
CA CYS A 7 3.71 -17.90 -12.56
C CYS A 7 3.43 -18.30 -14.02
N GLY A 8 3.08 -17.35 -14.90
CA GLY A 8 2.81 -17.60 -16.32
C GLY A 8 1.56 -18.44 -16.59
N SER A 9 0.78 -18.79 -15.57
CA SER A 9 -0.42 -19.62 -15.70
C SER A 9 -1.70 -18.79 -15.64
N ALA A 10 -2.71 -19.20 -16.41
CA ALA A 10 -4.07 -18.67 -16.25
C ALA A 10 -4.73 -19.16 -14.95
N GLY A 11 -4.28 -20.30 -14.41
CA GLY A 11 -4.85 -20.91 -13.22
C GLY A 11 -6.35 -21.22 -13.33
N LYS A 12 -6.98 -21.42 -12.17
CA LYS A 12 -8.43 -21.50 -11.98
C LYS A 12 -8.95 -20.41 -11.03
N GLN A 13 -8.05 -19.68 -10.38
CA GLN A 13 -8.37 -18.64 -9.41
C GLN A 13 -8.48 -17.31 -10.14
N GLU A 14 -9.26 -16.39 -9.59
CA GLU A 14 -9.35 -15.04 -10.14
C GLU A 14 -8.02 -14.30 -10.00
N LEU A 15 -7.76 -13.43 -10.98
CA LEU A 15 -6.55 -12.63 -11.06
C LEU A 15 -6.84 -11.24 -10.49
N ILE A 16 -5.92 -10.74 -9.67
CA ILE A 16 -5.88 -9.37 -9.17
C ILE A 16 -5.04 -8.54 -10.15
N PHE A 17 -5.46 -7.32 -10.45
CA PHE A 17 -4.77 -6.45 -11.41
C PHE A 17 -4.15 -5.26 -10.69
N CYS A 18 -2.88 -4.98 -11.00
CA CYS A 18 -2.24 -3.78 -10.49
C CYS A 18 -2.80 -2.55 -11.19
N ILE A 19 -3.21 -1.53 -10.44
CA ILE A 19 -3.76 -0.29 -11.03
C ILE A 19 -2.76 0.56 -11.81
N VAL A 20 -1.46 0.31 -11.66
CA VAL A 20 -0.39 1.07 -12.31
C VAL A 20 0.08 0.38 -13.59
N CYS A 21 0.46 -0.90 -13.53
CA CYS A 21 0.98 -1.62 -14.70
C CYS A 21 -0.06 -2.51 -15.39
N CYS A 22 -1.27 -2.60 -14.85
CA CYS A 22 -2.35 -3.46 -15.34
C CYS A 22 -2.00 -4.95 -15.45
N GLN A 23 -0.88 -5.38 -14.83
CA GLN A 23 -0.48 -6.77 -14.87
C GLN A 23 -1.36 -7.61 -13.92
N PRO A 24 -1.74 -8.83 -14.33
CA PRO A 24 -2.53 -9.76 -13.52
C PRO A 24 -1.65 -10.60 -12.58
N TYR A 25 -2.17 -10.92 -11.40
CA TYR A 25 -1.49 -11.70 -10.36
C TYR A 25 -2.48 -12.64 -9.68
N HIS A 26 -2.06 -13.85 -9.31
CA HIS A 26 -2.83 -14.63 -8.34
C HIS A 26 -2.54 -14.14 -6.92
N ASN A 27 -3.56 -14.11 -6.06
CA ASN A 27 -3.39 -13.76 -4.64
C ASN A 27 -2.31 -14.61 -3.94
N PHE A 28 -2.32 -15.92 -4.16
CA PHE A 28 -1.36 -16.85 -3.55
C PHE A 28 0.07 -16.71 -4.10
N CYS A 29 0.26 -16.09 -5.27
CA CYS A 29 1.59 -15.83 -5.80
C CYS A 29 2.24 -14.59 -5.14
N LEU A 30 1.46 -13.79 -4.40
CA LEU A 30 1.95 -12.61 -3.69
C LEU A 30 2.43 -12.96 -2.28
N GLU A 31 3.41 -12.20 -1.79
CA GLU A 31 3.79 -12.20 -0.37
C GLU A 31 2.62 -11.75 0.51
N GLU A 32 2.57 -12.20 1.75
CA GLU A 32 1.41 -12.00 2.64
C GLU A 32 1.08 -10.52 2.89
N ASP A 33 2.11 -9.68 3.00
CA ASP A 33 2.01 -8.22 3.21
C ASP A 33 1.75 -7.42 1.92
N GLU A 34 1.84 -8.09 0.76
CA GLU A 34 1.57 -7.53 -0.55
C GLU A 34 0.16 -7.83 -1.04
N ARG A 35 -0.56 -8.76 -0.41
CA ARG A 35 -1.93 -9.09 -0.80
C ARG A 35 -2.86 -7.89 -0.54
N PRO A 36 -3.91 -7.73 -1.36
CA PRO A 36 -4.98 -6.79 -1.04
C PRO A 36 -5.53 -7.07 0.36
N ASP A 37 -5.87 -6.01 1.10
CA ASP A 37 -6.51 -6.14 2.41
C ASP A 37 -7.93 -6.66 2.18
N ASN A 38 -8.26 -7.82 2.73
CA ASN A 38 -9.52 -8.51 2.45
C ASN A 38 -10.66 -7.94 3.31
N SER A 39 -10.79 -6.62 3.36
CA SER A 39 -11.89 -5.91 4.02
C SER A 39 -13.15 -6.00 3.15
N GLU A 40 -13.68 -7.21 3.00
CA GLU A 40 -14.97 -7.47 2.35
C GLU A 40 -16.06 -7.45 3.43
N GLY A 41 -16.91 -6.43 3.41
CA GLY A 41 -18.12 -6.36 4.23
C GLY A 41 -18.44 -4.95 4.72
N GLU A 42 -19.06 -4.13 3.86
CA GLU A 42 -20.27 -3.37 4.19
C GLU A 42 -20.76 -2.65 2.91
N GLU A 43 -21.93 -3.13 2.50
CA GLU A 43 -22.85 -2.63 1.50
C GLU A 43 -23.23 -1.14 1.65
N GLY A 44 -23.19 -0.39 0.52
CA GLY A 44 -23.97 0.83 0.28
C GLY A 44 -23.54 2.12 1.00
N GLU A 45 -23.33 3.19 0.22
CA GLU A 45 -24.04 4.48 0.35
C GLU A 45 -23.29 5.60 -0.40
N GLU A 46 -23.94 6.06 -1.47
CA GLU A 46 -24.09 7.45 -1.92
C GLU A 46 -22.86 8.37 -1.98
N ALA A 47 -22.47 8.69 -3.22
CA ALA A 47 -21.68 9.88 -3.52
C ALA A 47 -22.49 11.15 -3.24
N SER A 48 -22.08 11.96 -2.26
CA SER A 48 -22.45 13.39 -2.20
C SER A 48 -21.48 14.24 -1.37
N GLY A 49 -20.86 15.25 -2.03
CA GLY A 49 -20.18 16.44 -1.49
C GLY A 49 -18.96 16.22 -0.59
N GLU A 50 -17.99 17.12 -0.39
CA GLU A 50 -17.52 18.37 -0.98
C GLU A 50 -16.14 18.60 -0.33
N ASP A 51 -15.18 19.15 -1.08
CA ASP A 51 -13.89 19.76 -0.68
C ASP A 51 -13.03 19.09 0.42
N THR A 52 -11.99 18.35 0.01
CA THR A 52 -10.74 18.22 0.78
C THR A 52 -9.57 18.00 -0.17
N HIS A 53 -8.53 18.81 0.01
CA HIS A 53 -7.26 18.77 -0.72
C HIS A 53 -6.80 17.34 -1.07
N GLN A 54 -6.57 17.15 -2.36
CA GLN A 54 -6.05 15.97 -3.03
C GLN A 54 -4.81 15.42 -2.31
N HIS A 55 -4.86 14.15 -1.91
CA HIS A 55 -3.82 13.11 -2.10
C HIS A 55 -4.48 11.73 -1.83
N GLY A 56 -5.01 11.10 -2.89
CA GLY A 56 -5.11 9.64 -3.00
C GLY A 56 -6.30 8.91 -2.33
N THR A 57 -7.47 9.01 -2.96
CA THR A 57 -8.52 7.99 -3.15
C THR A 57 -8.79 6.92 -2.07
N ASN A 58 -9.91 7.13 -1.39
CA ASN A 58 -10.72 6.21 -0.60
C ASN A 58 -11.56 5.25 -1.49
N ASN A 59 -11.02 4.05 -1.78
CA ASN A 59 -11.79 2.81 -2.00
C ASN A 59 -10.83 1.60 -1.92
N SER A 60 -10.94 0.79 -0.86
CA SER A 60 -9.93 -0.21 -0.48
C SER A 60 -9.75 -1.39 -1.46
N THR A 61 -10.65 -1.60 -2.43
CA THR A 61 -10.52 -2.68 -3.44
C THR A 61 -9.97 -2.21 -4.79
N LEU A 62 -10.08 -0.91 -5.11
CA LEU A 62 -9.53 -0.28 -6.32
C LEU A 62 -8.12 0.31 -6.13
N THR A 63 -7.47 0.05 -5.00
CA THR A 63 -6.19 0.70 -4.64
C THR A 63 -4.99 -0.25 -4.71
N TRP A 64 -5.17 -1.52 -5.10
CA TRP A 64 -4.06 -2.47 -5.06
C TRP A 64 -2.98 -2.17 -6.11
N CYS A 65 -1.77 -1.95 -5.64
CA CYS A 65 -0.58 -1.68 -6.43
C CYS A 65 0.46 -2.77 -6.16
N CYS A 66 0.93 -3.45 -7.20
CA CYS A 66 1.93 -4.50 -7.05
C CYS A 66 3.26 -3.91 -6.55
N ARG A 67 4.09 -4.74 -5.91
CA ARG A 67 5.39 -4.31 -5.35
C ARG A 67 6.27 -3.57 -6.36
N ARG A 68 6.24 -4.00 -7.62
CA ARG A 68 7.04 -3.42 -8.72
C ARG A 68 6.53 -2.05 -9.20
N CYS A 69 5.35 -1.64 -8.77
CA CYS A 69 4.79 -0.33 -9.09
C CYS A 69 4.77 0.61 -7.88
N GLN A 70 5.05 0.08 -6.69
CA GLN A 70 5.30 0.89 -5.50
C GLN A 70 6.67 1.56 -5.60
N PHE A 71 6.74 2.81 -5.15
CA PHE A 71 7.95 3.62 -5.20
C PHE A 71 8.15 4.34 -3.87
N CYS A 72 9.40 4.64 -3.54
CA CYS A 72 9.72 5.47 -2.41
C CYS A 72 9.19 6.88 -2.65
N HIS A 73 8.36 7.39 -1.75
CA HIS A 73 7.77 8.72 -1.85
C HIS A 73 8.84 9.85 -1.77
N VAL A 74 10.06 9.53 -1.32
CA VAL A 74 11.18 10.50 -1.22
C VAL A 74 12.03 10.50 -2.49
N CYS A 75 12.50 9.34 -2.96
CA CYS A 75 13.47 9.28 -4.06
C CYS A 75 12.88 8.75 -5.39
N GLY A 76 11.63 8.29 -5.40
CA GLY A 76 10.95 7.72 -6.56
C GLY A 76 11.42 6.32 -6.97
N GLN A 77 12.39 5.73 -6.26
CA GLN A 77 12.95 4.41 -6.59
C GLN A 77 12.17 3.27 -5.93
N GLN A 78 12.25 2.07 -6.51
CA GLN A 78 11.49 0.89 -6.10
C GLN A 78 12.30 -0.03 -5.17
N ASN A 79 11.66 -1.12 -4.70
CA ASN A 79 12.23 -2.21 -3.88
C ASN A 79 12.61 -1.82 -2.45
N GLY A 80 12.60 -2.76 -1.49
CA GLY A 80 13.05 -2.50 -0.11
C GLY A 80 12.25 -1.42 0.62
N LEU A 81 10.95 -1.32 0.33
CA LEU A 81 10.09 -0.24 0.82
C LEU A 81 9.35 -0.64 2.10
N LEU A 82 9.28 0.27 3.05
CA LEU A 82 8.38 0.22 4.21
C LEU A 82 7.05 0.88 3.85
N LYS A 83 5.92 0.20 4.12
CA LYS A 83 4.57 0.72 3.87
C LYS A 83 3.98 1.31 5.15
N CYS A 84 3.60 2.59 5.10
CA CYS A 84 2.97 3.27 6.24
C CYS A 84 1.59 2.66 6.51
N HIS A 85 1.32 2.26 7.76
CA HIS A 85 0.04 1.70 8.14
C HIS A 85 -1.13 2.70 7.99
N ARG A 86 -0.85 4.01 8.13
CA ARG A 86 -1.84 5.09 8.06
C ARG A 86 -2.12 5.55 6.63
N CYS A 87 -1.14 6.15 5.95
CA CYS A 87 -1.34 6.71 4.61
C CYS A 87 -1.04 5.74 3.46
N LYS A 88 -0.56 4.52 3.75
CA LYS A 88 -0.16 3.50 2.75
C LYS A 88 1.00 3.89 1.82
N ASP A 89 1.52 5.12 1.91
CA ASP A 89 2.75 5.52 1.23
C ASP A 89 3.95 4.64 1.62
N THR A 90 4.87 4.51 0.68
CA THR A 90 6.06 3.67 0.80
C THR A 90 7.35 4.48 0.87
N TYR A 91 8.31 4.02 1.69
CA TYR A 91 9.57 4.73 1.95
C TYR A 91 10.73 3.75 2.08
N HIS A 92 11.92 4.12 1.58
CA HIS A 92 13.15 3.42 1.96
C HIS A 92 13.54 3.75 3.40
N PRO A 93 14.05 2.77 4.17
CA PRO A 93 14.67 3.02 5.48
C PRO A 93 15.68 4.17 5.44
N GLU A 94 16.53 4.21 4.41
CA GLU A 94 17.61 5.18 4.25
C GLU A 94 17.10 6.58 3.88
N CYS A 95 15.90 6.68 3.30
CA CYS A 95 15.29 7.95 2.92
C CYS A 95 14.57 8.68 4.08
N LEU A 96 14.42 8.04 5.24
CA LEU A 96 13.70 8.59 6.40
C LEU A 96 14.60 9.38 7.38
N GLY A 97 15.91 9.30 7.19
CA GLY A 97 16.91 9.91 8.07
C GLY A 97 17.45 8.96 9.15
N PRO A 98 18.66 9.22 9.68
CA PRO A 98 19.45 8.24 10.44
C PRO A 98 18.84 7.82 11.79
N ASN A 99 17.95 8.63 12.36
CA ASN A 99 17.39 8.41 13.70
C ASN A 99 15.92 7.94 13.70
N TYR A 100 15.30 7.81 12.52
CA TYR A 100 13.91 7.39 12.46
C TYR A 100 13.79 5.87 12.59
N PRO A 101 12.84 5.34 13.39
CA PRO A 101 12.66 3.90 13.49
C PRO A 101 12.19 3.30 12.17
N THR A 102 13.02 2.43 11.59
CA THR A 102 12.76 1.74 10.32
C THR A 102 12.26 0.30 10.53
N ARG A 103 12.31 -0.20 11.76
CA ARG A 103 11.87 -1.56 12.08
C ARG A 103 10.36 -1.57 12.40
N PRO A 104 9.54 -2.34 11.66
CA PRO A 104 8.15 -2.56 12.02
C PRO A 104 8.02 -3.21 13.40
N SER A 105 6.88 -2.97 14.07
CA SER A 105 6.55 -3.64 15.33
C SER A 105 6.31 -5.15 15.12
N ARG A 106 6.14 -5.92 16.21
CA ARG A 106 5.79 -7.36 16.15
C ARG A 106 4.50 -7.65 15.39
N LYS A 107 3.61 -6.66 15.23
CA LYS A 107 2.37 -6.76 14.44
C LYS A 107 2.54 -6.27 13.00
N ASN A 108 3.79 -6.12 12.52
CA ASN A 108 4.13 -5.51 11.23
C ASN A 108 3.55 -4.10 11.01
N ILE A 109 3.28 -3.38 12.09
CA ILE A 109 2.82 -1.98 12.04
C ILE A 109 4.05 -1.07 12.01
N TRP A 110 4.13 -0.24 10.98
CA TRP A 110 5.09 0.85 10.84
C TRP A 110 4.36 2.13 10.39
N VAL A 111 4.83 3.30 10.80
CA VAL A 111 4.22 4.61 10.49
C VAL A 111 5.29 5.56 10.00
N CYS A 112 5.03 6.29 8.90
CA CYS A 112 6.00 7.24 8.34
C CYS A 112 6.12 8.54 9.16
N THR A 113 7.16 9.32 8.87
CA THR A 113 7.44 10.61 9.53
C THR A 113 6.27 11.59 9.44
N LYS A 114 5.58 11.66 8.29
CA LYS A 114 4.39 12.52 8.10
C LYS A 114 3.18 12.10 8.94
N CYS A 115 3.14 10.84 9.36
CA CYS A 115 1.98 10.25 10.02
C CYS A 115 2.21 9.99 11.51
N VAL A 116 3.46 10.01 11.99
CA VAL A 116 3.77 9.79 13.41
C VAL A 116 3.26 10.97 14.23
N ARG A 117 2.65 10.69 15.39
CA ARG A 117 2.17 11.72 16.31
C ARG A 117 2.74 11.48 17.70
N CYS A 118 3.22 12.54 18.33
CA CYS A 118 3.67 12.48 19.72
C CYS A 118 2.50 12.09 20.63
N LYS A 119 2.67 11.04 21.43
CA LYS A 119 1.64 10.60 22.38
C LYS A 119 1.35 11.64 23.46
N SER A 120 2.36 12.44 23.84
CA SER A 120 2.26 13.41 24.93
C SER A 120 1.69 14.76 24.49
N CYS A 121 2.01 15.23 23.29
CA CYS A 121 1.61 16.57 22.82
C CYS A 121 0.86 16.61 21.48
N GLY A 122 0.70 15.48 20.80
CA GLY A 122 -0.04 15.39 19.53
C GLY A 122 0.69 15.94 18.30
N ALA A 123 1.86 16.57 18.45
CA ALA A 123 2.64 17.12 17.34
C ALA A 123 3.00 16.04 16.30
N THR A 124 2.98 16.44 15.02
CA THR A 124 3.40 15.64 13.85
C THR A 124 4.67 16.28 13.27
N THR A 125 5.61 15.46 12.77
CA THR A 125 6.88 15.93 12.21
C THR A 125 6.78 16.23 10.71
#